data_AF-A0A7Z9Y2G8-F1
#
_entry.id   AF-A0A7Z9Y2G8-F1
#
_cell.length_a   1.000
_cell.length_b   1.000
_cell.length_c   1.000
_cell.angle_alpha   90.00
_cell.angle_beta   90.00
_cell.angle_gamma   90.00
#
_symmetry.space_group_name_H-M   'P 1'
#
loop_
_entity.id
_entity.type
_entity.pdbx_description
1 polymer ?
#
loop_
_entity_poly.entity_id
_entity_poly.type
_entity_poly.pdbx_seq_one_letter_code
_entity_poly.pdbx_strand_id
1 'polypeptide(L)'
;MDIITESFAACGRCSYFWAGYRVIHGLEDQERVAAQTDPDWLILTWSYPMGELLLKSYGSRFDIDFAYYEGCCKECRRHFVYDAIAENQTPTLKMQRVPRLKAVSSAGPPQKE
;
A
#
# COMPACT_ATOMS: atom_id res chain seq x y z
N MET A 1 16.72 1.38 -9.74
CA MET A 1 15.63 1.11 -8.79
C MET A 1 14.62 0.25 -9.50
N ASP A 2 14.13 -0.78 -8.82
CA ASP A 2 13.26 -1.79 -9.41
C ASP A 2 11.87 -1.18 -9.74
N ILE A 3 11.35 -1.45 -10.95
CA ILE A 3 10.05 -0.95 -11.47
C ILE A 3 8.90 -1.27 -10.52
N ILE A 4 9.08 -2.37 -9.78
CA ILE A 4 8.27 -2.77 -8.65
C ILE A 4 8.17 -1.59 -7.67
N THR A 5 9.25 -1.21 -6.98
CA THR A 5 9.25 -0.20 -5.89
C THR A 5 8.62 1.14 -6.30
N GLU A 6 8.85 1.60 -7.53
CA GLU A 6 8.27 2.84 -8.06
C GLU A 6 6.72 2.82 -8.15
N SER A 7 6.13 1.64 -8.28
CA SER A 7 4.66 1.46 -8.30
C SER A 7 4.06 1.50 -6.88
N PHE A 8 4.84 1.16 -5.85
CA PHE A 8 4.38 1.06 -4.46
C PHE A 8 4.60 2.35 -3.67
N ALA A 9 5.67 3.09 -3.97
CA ALA A 9 6.13 4.26 -3.23
C ALA A 9 5.53 5.59 -3.74
N ALA A 10 4.20 5.68 -3.88
CA ALA A 10 3.55 6.87 -4.46
C ALA A 10 3.71 8.18 -3.66
N CYS A 11 4.07 8.11 -2.37
CA CYS A 11 4.31 9.25 -1.49
C CYS A 11 5.20 8.83 -0.31
N GLY A 12 5.65 9.79 0.52
CA GLY A 12 6.53 9.52 1.67
C GLY A 12 5.95 8.48 2.63
N ARG A 13 4.65 8.56 2.94
CA ARG A 13 3.97 7.59 3.82
C ARG A 13 3.87 6.20 3.23
N CYS A 14 3.54 6.08 1.94
CA CYS A 14 3.48 4.78 1.27
C CYS A 14 4.87 4.15 1.13
N SER A 15 5.90 4.96 0.89
CA SER A 15 7.29 4.50 0.90
C SER A 15 7.72 3.99 2.28
N TYR A 16 7.39 4.73 3.34
CA TYR A 16 7.65 4.31 4.71
C TYR A 16 6.96 2.98 5.05
N PHE A 17 5.67 2.87 4.72
CA PHE A 17 4.93 1.62 4.88
C PHE A 17 5.59 0.46 4.13
N TRP A 18 5.93 0.66 2.85
CA TRP A 18 6.53 -0.38 2.02
C TRP A 18 7.91 -0.83 2.53
N ALA A 19 8.72 0.09 3.03
CA ALA A 19 9.98 -0.23 3.68
C ALA A 19 9.77 -1.03 4.98
N GLY A 20 8.81 -0.62 5.82
CA GLY A 20 8.45 -1.33 7.04
C GLY A 20 7.91 -2.74 6.78
N TYR A 21 7.11 -2.90 5.72
CA TYR A 21 6.62 -4.21 5.28
C TYR A 21 7.76 -5.18 4.99
N ARG A 22 8.78 -4.73 4.27
CA ARG A 22 10.00 -5.52 4.00
C ARG A 22 10.72 -5.93 5.28
N VAL A 23 10.77 -5.06 6.29
CA VAL A 23 11.43 -5.37 7.56
C VAL A 23 10.68 -6.48 8.31
N ILE A 24 9.34 -6.47 8.26
CA ILE A 24 8.49 -7.44 8.96
C ILE A 24 8.47 -8.80 8.24
N HIS A 25 8.32 -8.79 6.91
CA HIS A 25 8.02 -9.99 6.13
C HIS A 25 9.17 -10.45 5.21
N GLY A 26 10.24 -9.68 5.11
CA GLY A 26 11.38 -9.98 4.24
C GLY A 26 11.20 -9.52 2.79
N LEU A 27 12.28 -9.64 2.02
CA LEU A 27 12.30 -9.25 0.61
C LEU A 27 11.49 -10.22 -0.27
N GLU A 28 11.57 -11.52 0.01
CA GLU A 28 10.87 -12.55 -0.77
C GLU A 28 9.35 -12.34 -0.75
N ASP A 29 8.78 -12.03 0.41
CA ASP A 29 7.35 -11.78 0.53
C ASP A 29 6.95 -10.46 -0.16
N GLN A 30 7.80 -9.44 -0.07
CA GLN A 30 7.60 -8.18 -0.76
C GLN A 30 7.59 -8.34 -2.29
N GLU A 31 8.51 -9.13 -2.84
CA GLU A 31 8.58 -9.47 -4.26
C GLU A 31 7.38 -10.32 -4.70
N ARG A 32 6.97 -11.30 -3.88
CA ARG A 32 5.77 -12.11 -4.11
C ARG A 32 4.51 -11.25 -4.20
N VAL A 33 4.33 -10.30 -3.29
CA VAL A 33 3.20 -9.36 -3.33
C VAL A 33 3.27 -8.48 -4.57
N ALA A 34 4.46 -8.00 -4.92
CA ALA A 34 4.64 -7.17 -6.09
C ALA A 34 4.28 -7.87 -7.40
N ALA A 35 4.58 -9.17 -7.49
CA ALA A 35 4.32 -10.02 -8.64
C ALA A 35 2.85 -10.43 -8.81
N GLN A 36 1.96 -10.07 -7.88
CA GLN A 36 0.52 -10.38 -7.98
C GLN A 36 -0.09 -9.79 -9.26
N THR A 37 -0.99 -10.54 -9.88
CA THR A 37 -1.64 -10.18 -11.15
C THR A 37 -2.92 -9.35 -10.99
N ASP A 38 -3.43 -9.22 -9.76
CA ASP A 38 -4.59 -8.36 -9.49
C ASP A 38 -4.24 -6.91 -9.86
N PRO A 39 -5.00 -6.29 -10.79
CA PRO A 39 -4.68 -4.96 -11.31
C PRO A 39 -4.98 -3.83 -10.33
N ASP A 40 -5.91 -4.05 -9.39
CA ASP A 40 -6.49 -3.01 -8.55
C ASP A 40 -5.96 -3.07 -7.12
N TRP A 41 -5.62 -4.28 -6.64
CA TRP A 41 -5.26 -4.53 -5.25
C TRP A 41 -3.97 -5.32 -5.09
N LEU A 42 -3.29 -5.02 -3.99
CA LEU A 42 -2.20 -5.80 -3.45
C LEU A 42 -2.71 -6.51 -2.21
N ILE A 43 -2.64 -7.83 -2.22
CA ILE A 43 -2.99 -8.66 -1.08
C ILE A 43 -1.74 -8.86 -0.24
N LEU A 44 -1.63 -8.11 0.85
CA LEU A 44 -0.51 -8.11 1.76
C LEU A 44 -0.67 -9.23 2.79
N THR A 45 0.46 -9.82 3.18
CA THR A 45 0.51 -10.75 4.31
C THR A 45 0.16 -9.99 5.58
N TRP A 46 -0.79 -10.51 6.37
CA TRP A 46 -1.10 -9.96 7.68
C TRP A 46 -0.21 -10.59 8.76
N SER A 47 0.25 -9.76 9.69
CA SER A 47 0.89 -10.18 10.94
C SER A 47 0.61 -9.15 12.02
N TYR A 48 0.79 -9.52 13.29
CA TYR A 48 0.54 -8.61 14.42
C TYR A 48 1.28 -7.26 14.32
N PRO A 49 2.58 -7.20 13.90
CA PRO A 49 3.28 -5.92 13.71
C PRO A 49 2.69 -5.00 12.62
N MET A 50 1.84 -5.51 11.72
CA MET A 50 1.25 -4.72 10.64
C MET A 50 0.28 -3.65 11.15
N GLY A 51 -0.43 -3.90 12.25
CA GLY A 51 -1.32 -2.91 12.86
C GLY A 51 -0.55 -1.67 13.32
N GLU A 52 0.60 -1.86 13.96
CA GLU A 52 1.46 -0.75 14.38
C GLU A 52 2.08 -0.02 13.18
N LEU A 53 2.48 -0.77 12.14
CA LEU A 53 3.01 -0.17 10.91
C LEU A 53 1.97 0.72 10.21
N LEU A 54 0.72 0.27 10.14
CA LEU A 54 -0.40 1.05 9.59
C LEU A 54 -0.68 2.31 10.41
N LEU A 55 -0.63 2.20 11.74
CA LEU A 55 -0.75 3.35 12.64
C LEU A 55 0.37 4.36 12.40
N LYS A 56 1.63 3.91 12.35
CA LYS A 56 2.79 4.80 12.12
C LYS A 56 2.77 5.44 10.74
N SER A 57 2.35 4.70 9.71
CA SER A 57 2.34 5.19 8.32
C SER A 57 1.18 6.13 8.03
N TYR A 58 -0.02 5.78 8.51
CA TYR A 58 -1.27 6.41 8.08
C TYR A 58 -2.06 7.06 9.22
N GLY A 59 -1.63 6.92 10.48
CA GLY A 59 -2.37 7.38 11.65
C GLY A 59 -3.65 6.58 11.90
N SER A 60 -3.77 5.40 11.27
CA SER A 60 -4.97 4.55 11.34
C SER A 60 -4.81 3.56 12.48
N ARG A 61 -5.63 3.67 13.52
CA ARG A 61 -5.65 2.71 14.63
C ARG A 61 -6.47 1.50 14.22
N PHE A 62 -5.81 0.35 14.17
CA PHE A 62 -6.42 -0.95 14.05
C PHE A 62 -6.39 -1.58 15.44
N ASP A 63 -7.48 -1.41 16.20
CA ASP A 63 -7.68 -2.31 17.33
C ASP A 63 -8.11 -3.67 16.79
N ILE A 64 -7.61 -4.73 17.43
CA ILE A 64 -7.72 -6.12 16.97
C ILE A 64 -9.19 -6.60 16.99
N ASP A 65 -10.07 -5.81 17.60
CA ASP A 65 -11.51 -6.07 17.71
C ASP A 65 -12.31 -5.63 16.47
N PHE A 66 -11.70 -4.93 15.52
CA PHE A 66 -12.39 -4.53 14.29
C PHE A 66 -12.38 -5.67 13.26
N ALA A 67 -13.55 -6.25 13.01
CA ALA A 67 -13.75 -7.26 11.97
C ALA A 67 -13.45 -6.73 10.55
N TYR A 68 -13.56 -5.42 10.35
CA TYR A 68 -13.37 -4.76 9.07
C TYR A 68 -12.90 -3.32 9.29
N TYR A 69 -12.00 -2.83 8.43
CA TYR A 69 -11.59 -1.43 8.41
C TYR A 69 -11.23 -0.99 7.00
N GLU A 70 -11.67 0.21 6.62
CA GLU A 70 -11.27 0.89 5.40
C GLU A 70 -10.63 2.24 5.72
N GLY A 71 -9.49 2.53 5.08
CA GLY A 71 -8.79 3.80 5.21
C GLY A 71 -8.14 4.24 3.91
N CYS A 72 -7.60 5.46 3.92
CA CYS A 72 -6.82 5.98 2.81
C CYS A 72 -5.60 6.77 3.29
N CYS A 73 -4.51 6.69 2.54
CA CYS A 73 -3.33 7.52 2.76
C CYS A 73 -3.71 9.01 2.68
N LYS A 74 -3.32 9.81 3.67
CA LYS A 74 -3.65 11.25 3.69
C LYS A 74 -2.87 12.07 2.66
N GLU A 75 -1.79 11.53 2.11
CA GLU A 75 -0.96 12.20 1.09
C GLU A 75 -1.42 11.85 -0.33
N CYS A 76 -1.35 10.57 -0.71
CA CYS A 76 -1.66 10.13 -2.08
C CYS A 76 -3.08 9.59 -2.26
N ARG A 77 -3.92 9.62 -1.22
CA ARG A 77 -5.31 9.10 -1.22
C ARG A 77 -5.45 7.61 -1.55
N ARG A 78 -4.36 6.84 -1.61
CA ARG A 78 -4.38 5.39 -1.83
C ARG A 78 -5.23 4.68 -0.77
N HIS A 79 -6.19 3.87 -1.20
CA HIS A 79 -7.07 3.12 -0.31
C HIS A 79 -6.39 1.86 0.23
N PHE A 80 -6.77 1.46 1.44
CA PHE A 80 -6.42 0.17 2.02
C PHE A 80 -7.61 -0.36 2.82
N VAL A 81 -7.79 -1.67 2.78
CA VAL A 81 -8.89 -2.40 3.41
C VAL A 81 -8.29 -3.53 4.22
N TYR A 82 -8.57 -3.54 5.51
CA TYR A 82 -8.34 -4.69 6.36
C TYR A 82 -9.65 -5.41 6.55
N ASP A 83 -9.60 -6.72 6.37
CA ASP A 83 -10.76 -7.58 6.57
C ASP A 83 -10.33 -8.78 7.40
N ALA A 84 -10.86 -8.86 8.61
CA ALA A 84 -10.57 -9.93 9.55
C ALA A 84 -11.56 -11.10 9.41
N ILE A 85 -12.22 -11.25 8.25
CA ILE A 85 -13.41 -12.10 8.00
C ILE A 85 -13.54 -13.29 8.95
N ALA A 86 -14.74 -13.30 9.55
CA ALA A 86 -15.44 -14.32 10.33
C ALA A 86 -14.90 -15.75 10.24
N GLU A 87 -14.67 -16.33 11.43
CA GLU A 87 -14.41 -17.74 11.76
C GLU A 87 -13.79 -18.61 10.65
N ASN A 88 -12.51 -18.98 10.85
CA ASN A 88 -11.69 -19.89 10.03
C ASN A 88 -11.02 -19.32 8.77
N GLN A 89 -10.93 -17.99 8.60
CA GLN A 89 -10.12 -17.38 7.53
C GLN A 89 -8.94 -16.55 8.07
N THR A 90 -7.85 -16.51 7.30
CA THR A 90 -6.69 -15.67 7.61
C THR A 90 -7.04 -14.19 7.36
N PRO A 91 -6.77 -13.28 8.32
CA PRO A 91 -6.99 -11.86 8.10
C PRO A 91 -6.25 -11.36 6.86
N THR A 92 -6.91 -10.50 6.09
CA THR A 92 -6.36 -10.00 4.82
C THR A 92 -6.23 -8.49 4.86
N LEU A 93 -5.06 -7.97 4.50
CA LEU A 93 -4.85 -6.55 4.25
C LEU A 93 -4.70 -6.32 2.75
N LYS A 94 -5.57 -5.50 2.18
CA LYS A 94 -5.55 -5.10 0.78
C LYS A 94 -5.11 -3.66 0.66
N MET A 95 -4.24 -3.36 -0.30
CA MET A 95 -3.79 -1.98 -0.57
C MET A 95 -3.91 -1.69 -2.04
N GLN A 96 -4.54 -0.58 -2.39
CA GLN A 96 -4.85 -0.23 -3.76
C GLN A 96 -3.55 -0.05 -4.56
N ARG A 97 -3.45 -0.74 -5.71
CA ARG A 97 -2.44 -0.45 -6.72
C ARG A 97 -2.74 0.92 -7.29
N VAL A 98 -1.79 1.84 -7.23
CA VAL A 98 -1.94 3.10 -7.96
C VAL A 98 -1.39 2.82 -9.35
N PRO A 99 -2.20 2.92 -10.42
CA PRO A 99 -1.67 2.86 -11.77
C PRO A 99 -0.65 3.98 -11.89
N ARG A 100 0.48 3.71 -12.57
CA ARG A 100 1.49 4.71 -12.89
C ARG A 100 0.76 5.88 -13.59
N LEU A 101 0.36 6.92 -12.84
CA LEU A 101 -0.05 8.17 -13.44
C LEU A 101 1.20 8.58 -14.23
N LYS A 102 1.10 8.50 -15.56
CA LYS A 102 2.11 9.07 -16.45
C LYS A 102 2.47 10.42 -15.83
N ALA A 103 3.76 10.61 -15.58
CA ALA A 103 4.31 11.88 -15.14
C ALA A 103 3.51 12.99 -15.80
N VAL A 104 2.96 13.91 -15.00
CA VAL A 104 2.43 15.16 -15.52
C VAL A 104 3.50 15.69 -16.45
N SER A 105 3.26 15.56 -17.76
CA SER A 105 4.11 16.17 -18.76
C SER A 105 3.93 17.65 -18.49
N SER A 106 4.96 18.27 -17.92
CA SER A 106 5.09 19.72 -17.91
C SER A 106 5.12 20.14 -19.38
N ALA A 107 3.94 20.37 -19.94
CA ALA A 107 3.78 21.08 -21.19
C ALA A 107 4.50 22.41 -21.01
N GLY A 108 5.65 22.53 -21.67
CA GLY A 108 6.40 23.78 -21.72
C GLY A 108 5.50 24.91 -22.23
N PRO A 109 5.77 26.16 -21.84
CA PRO A 109 4.94 27.27 -22.28
C PRO A 109 4.95 27.35 -23.82
N PRO A 110 3.82 27.71 -24.45
CA PRO A 110 3.76 27.83 -25.90
C PRO A 110 4.73 28.92 -26.35
N GLN A 111 5.71 28.53 -27.17
CA GLN A 111 6.48 29.51 -27.94
C GLN A 111 5.54 30.10 -28.99
N LYS A 112 5.31 31.41 -28.87
CA LYS A 112 4.61 32.20 -29.89
C LYS A 112 5.61 32.50 -31.01
N GLU A 113 5.22 32.15 -32.24
CA GLU A 113 5.83 32.65 -33.48
C GLU A 113 5.61 34.16 -33.66
#